data_AF-A0A927G579-F1
#
_entry.id   AF-A0A927G579-F1
#
_cell.length_a   1.000
_cell.length_b   1.000
_cell.length_c   1.000
_cell.angle_alpha   90.00
_cell.angle_beta   90.00
_cell.angle_gamma   90.00
#
_symmetry.space_group_name_H-M   'P 1'
#
loop_
_entity.id
_entity.type
_entity.pdbx_description
1 polymer ?
#
loop_
_entity_poly.entity_id
_entity_poly.type
_entity_poly.pdbx_seq_one_letter_code
_entity_poly.pdbx_strand_id
1 'polypeptide(L)'
;MNDLSKEKATYWKIRLKECMDAGRYTQASFAEALNNKYGTSYGQKDVSRWMNTGAKIKNGEVGFPKFDTILLIADFFSVDVGYLIGETDEISFSVEKACSYMGLNGEAIKAIREVTHPENEASYMRKHMRESFNKFLSAEGFPNFFDRLHDLHLTSILPNRENHGFDTQDSEIEYIRGLEYKGKIARYELNEALVLLINELYPNQPQVVVSIKSE
;
A
#
# COMPACT_ATOMS: atom_id res chain seq x y z
N MET A 1 23.57 -18.05 -17.34
CA MET A 1 22.78 -17.24 -18.31
C MET A 1 21.38 -17.83 -18.54
N ASN A 2 21.18 -19.16 -18.54
CA ASN A 2 19.84 -19.77 -18.62
C ASN A 2 18.97 -19.61 -17.36
N ASP A 3 19.57 -19.48 -16.18
CA ASP A 3 18.79 -19.41 -14.93
C ASP A 3 18.09 -18.06 -14.73
N LEU A 4 18.76 -16.96 -15.07
CA LEU A 4 18.16 -15.62 -15.04
C LEU A 4 16.92 -15.52 -15.96
N SER A 5 16.97 -16.14 -17.14
CA SER A 5 15.83 -16.14 -18.07
C SER A 5 14.64 -16.94 -17.52
N LYS A 6 14.89 -18.04 -16.81
CA LYS A 6 13.85 -18.86 -16.18
C LYS A 6 13.24 -18.18 -14.97
N GLU A 7 14.07 -17.49 -14.19
CA GLU A 7 13.63 -16.68 -13.06
C GLU A 7 12.71 -15.55 -13.53
N LYS A 8 13.12 -14.77 -14.55
CA LYS A 8 12.28 -13.74 -15.15
C LYS A 8 10.97 -14.29 -15.71
N ALA A 9 10.99 -15.48 -16.34
CA ALA A 9 9.77 -16.13 -16.84
C ALA A 9 8.83 -16.55 -15.69
N THR A 10 9.39 -16.92 -14.54
CA THR A 10 8.64 -17.27 -13.33
C THR A 10 7.94 -16.04 -12.76
N TYR A 11 8.66 -14.93 -12.58
CA TYR A 11 8.06 -13.66 -12.14
C TYR A 11 6.98 -13.18 -13.10
N TRP A 12 7.25 -13.21 -14.41
CA TRP A 12 6.28 -12.85 -15.44
C TRP A 12 4.97 -13.62 -15.32
N LYS A 13 5.06 -14.95 -15.25
CA LYS A 13 3.87 -15.80 -15.13
C LYS A 13 3.07 -15.49 -13.86
N ILE A 14 3.76 -15.35 -12.73
CA ILE A 14 3.11 -15.10 -11.42
C ILE A 14 2.45 -13.72 -11.42
N ARG A 15 3.20 -12.67 -11.74
CA ARG A 15 2.75 -11.28 -11.62
C ARG A 15 1.74 -10.89 -12.68
N LEU A 16 1.86 -11.39 -13.91
CA LEU A 16 0.82 -11.19 -14.93
C LEU A 16 -0.51 -11.81 -14.46
N LYS A 17 -0.46 -13.00 -13.85
CA LYS A 17 -1.66 -13.64 -13.30
C LYS A 17 -2.25 -12.82 -12.16
N GLU A 18 -1.42 -12.38 -11.20
CA GLU A 18 -1.86 -11.53 -10.09
C GLU A 18 -2.53 -10.24 -10.58
N CYS A 19 -1.94 -9.58 -11.60
CA CYS A 19 -2.53 -8.39 -12.22
C CYS A 19 -3.91 -8.68 -12.84
N MET A 20 -4.04 -9.78 -13.57
CA MET A 20 -5.31 -10.20 -14.17
C MET A 20 -6.36 -10.54 -13.10
N ASP A 21 -5.97 -11.28 -12.06
CA ASP A 21 -6.86 -11.69 -10.97
C ASP A 21 -7.35 -10.46 -10.17
N ALA A 22 -6.46 -9.51 -9.85
CA ALA A 22 -6.80 -8.25 -9.19
C ALA A 22 -7.77 -7.40 -10.04
N GLY A 23 -7.56 -7.36 -11.36
CA GLY A 23 -8.46 -6.71 -12.32
C GLY A 23 -9.72 -7.50 -12.66
N ARG A 24 -9.92 -8.70 -12.10
CA ARG A 24 -11.01 -9.64 -12.40
C ARG A 24 -11.13 -9.99 -13.89
N TYR A 25 -10.00 -10.08 -14.58
CA TYR A 25 -9.97 -10.41 -15.99
C TYR A 25 -9.77 -11.91 -16.23
N THR A 26 -10.63 -12.49 -17.07
CA THR A 26 -10.32 -13.74 -17.78
C THR A 26 -9.33 -13.47 -18.92
N GLN A 27 -8.72 -14.52 -19.47
CA GLN A 27 -7.83 -14.38 -20.64
C GLN A 27 -8.54 -13.77 -21.86
N ALA A 28 -9.83 -14.06 -22.07
CA ALA A 28 -10.60 -13.51 -23.17
C ALA A 28 -10.93 -12.03 -22.94
N SER A 29 -11.46 -11.70 -21.76
CA SER A 29 -11.80 -10.32 -21.41
C SER A 29 -10.57 -9.42 -21.31
N PHE A 30 -9.41 -9.94 -20.89
CA PHE A 30 -8.16 -9.18 -20.88
C PHE A 30 -7.71 -8.83 -22.30
N ALA A 31 -7.73 -9.79 -23.23
CA ALA A 31 -7.40 -9.54 -24.63
C ALA A 31 -8.32 -8.48 -25.24
N GLU A 32 -9.62 -8.58 -24.98
CA GLU A 32 -10.62 -7.60 -25.43
C GLU A 32 -10.35 -6.20 -24.83
N ALA A 33 -10.09 -6.11 -23.52
CA ALA A 33 -9.81 -4.84 -22.87
C ALA A 33 -8.53 -4.17 -23.38
N LEU A 34 -7.46 -4.95 -23.62
CA LEU A 34 -6.23 -4.46 -24.26
C LEU A 34 -6.49 -3.92 -25.67
N ASN A 35 -7.22 -4.68 -26.48
CA ASN A 35 -7.58 -4.28 -27.85
C ASN A 35 -8.40 -2.99 -27.86
N ASN A 36 -9.37 -2.86 -26.95
CA ASN A 36 -10.18 -1.67 -26.81
C ASN A 36 -9.37 -0.45 -26.39
N LYS A 37 -8.36 -0.61 -25.52
CA LYS A 37 -7.53 0.50 -25.04
C LYS A 37 -6.49 0.95 -26.07
N TYR A 38 -5.87 0.03 -26.81
CA TYR A 38 -4.69 0.33 -27.64
C TYR A 38 -4.87 0.06 -29.14
N GLY A 39 -6.05 -0.38 -29.58
CA GLY A 39 -6.30 -0.69 -30.99
C GLY A 39 -5.55 -1.93 -31.50
N THR A 40 -5.21 -2.86 -30.59
CA THR A 40 -4.54 -4.12 -30.93
C THR A 40 -5.54 -5.19 -31.38
N SER A 41 -5.03 -6.34 -31.83
CA SER A 41 -5.86 -7.47 -32.31
C SER A 41 -5.48 -8.81 -31.66
N TYR A 42 -5.31 -8.81 -30.33
CA TYR A 42 -4.96 -9.99 -29.55
C TYR A 42 -6.18 -10.89 -29.29
N GLY A 43 -5.96 -12.20 -29.25
CA GLY A 43 -6.96 -13.18 -28.84
C GLY A 43 -6.66 -13.83 -27.50
N GLN A 44 -7.63 -14.58 -26.97
CA GLN A 44 -7.46 -15.38 -25.75
C GLN A 44 -6.24 -16.32 -25.82
N LYS A 45 -5.93 -16.87 -27.00
CA LYS A 45 -4.77 -17.75 -27.21
C LYS A 45 -3.43 -17.01 -27.05
N ASP A 46 -3.38 -15.73 -27.38
CA ASP A 46 -2.18 -14.92 -27.20
C ASP A 46 -1.92 -14.71 -25.72
N VAL A 47 -2.95 -14.32 -24.96
CA VAL A 47 -2.87 -14.20 -23.50
C VAL A 47 -2.48 -15.53 -22.86
N SER A 48 -3.08 -16.63 -23.30
CA SER A 48 -2.72 -17.97 -22.82
C SER A 48 -1.25 -18.29 -23.07
N ARG A 49 -0.69 -17.93 -24.23
CA ARG A 49 0.74 -18.07 -24.49
C ARG A 49 1.58 -17.20 -23.55
N TRP A 50 1.20 -15.95 -23.34
CA TRP A 50 1.92 -15.04 -22.44
C TRP A 50 1.94 -15.57 -21.00
N MET A 51 0.82 -16.06 -20.47
CA MET A 51 0.76 -16.65 -19.13
C MET A 51 1.57 -17.94 -18.98
N ASN A 52 1.94 -18.58 -20.10
CA ASN A 52 2.72 -19.80 -20.13
C ASN A 52 4.16 -19.57 -20.63
N THR A 53 4.66 -18.33 -20.62
CA THR A 53 6.08 -18.05 -20.88
C THR A 53 6.98 -18.91 -19.97
N GLY A 54 7.98 -19.54 -20.57
CA GLY A 54 8.87 -20.49 -19.91
C GLY A 54 8.37 -21.95 -19.92
N ALA A 55 7.15 -22.23 -20.42
CA ALA A 55 6.64 -23.59 -20.50
C ALA A 55 7.30 -24.38 -21.64
N LYS A 56 7.67 -25.64 -21.39
CA LYS A 56 8.20 -26.55 -22.41
C LYS A 56 7.08 -26.99 -23.37
N ILE A 57 7.35 -26.91 -24.66
CA ILE A 57 6.49 -27.38 -25.75
C ILE A 57 7.28 -28.33 -26.66
N LYS A 58 6.58 -29.04 -27.55
CA LYS A 58 7.20 -30.06 -28.44
C LYS A 58 8.42 -29.53 -29.22
N ASN A 59 8.42 -28.25 -29.59
CA ASN A 59 9.47 -27.63 -30.41
C ASN A 59 10.19 -26.46 -29.68
N GLY A 60 10.37 -26.56 -28.36
CA GLY A 60 11.14 -25.58 -27.60
C GLY A 60 10.42 -25.09 -26.34
N GLU A 61 10.52 -23.81 -26.05
CA GLU A 61 9.95 -23.17 -24.88
C GLU A 61 9.10 -21.98 -25.32
N VAL A 62 8.01 -21.71 -24.61
CA VAL A 62 7.20 -20.53 -24.89
C VAL A 62 7.99 -19.28 -24.52
N GLY A 63 8.32 -18.47 -25.52
CA GLY A 63 9.03 -17.21 -25.33
C GLY A 63 8.18 -16.15 -24.62
N PHE A 64 8.83 -15.07 -24.22
CA PHE A 64 8.14 -13.86 -23.81
C PHE A 64 7.32 -13.27 -24.98
N PRO A 65 6.25 -12.51 -24.71
CA PRO A 65 5.66 -11.65 -25.72
C PRO A 65 6.69 -10.68 -26.31
N LYS A 66 6.36 -10.06 -27.44
CA LYS A 66 7.17 -8.96 -27.99
C LYS A 66 7.30 -7.85 -26.96
N PHE A 67 8.42 -7.15 -26.96
CA PHE A 67 8.67 -6.07 -26.00
C PHE A 67 7.58 -4.98 -26.04
N ASP A 68 7.10 -4.61 -27.22
CA ASP A 68 5.97 -3.67 -27.36
C ASP A 68 4.71 -4.18 -26.64
N THR A 69 4.42 -5.47 -26.74
CA THR A 69 3.30 -6.10 -26.03
C THR A 69 3.53 -6.08 -24.52
N ILE A 70 4.76 -6.30 -24.05
CA ILE A 70 5.11 -6.19 -22.63
C ILE A 70 4.87 -4.77 -22.12
N LEU A 71 5.25 -3.74 -22.88
CA LEU A 71 5.00 -2.33 -22.54
C LEU A 71 3.50 -2.03 -22.45
N LEU A 72 2.70 -2.50 -23.41
CA LEU A 72 1.24 -2.31 -23.38
C LEU A 72 0.59 -3.00 -22.18
N ILE A 73 1.04 -4.21 -21.83
CA ILE A 73 0.54 -4.94 -20.66
C ILE A 73 0.90 -4.19 -19.38
N ALA A 74 2.14 -3.70 -19.25
CA ALA A 74 2.61 -2.94 -18.11
C ALA A 74 1.79 -1.64 -17.92
N ASP A 75 1.60 -0.86 -19.01
CA ASP A 75 0.78 0.35 -19.00
C ASP A 75 -0.70 0.05 -18.68
N PHE A 76 -1.24 -1.06 -19.20
CA PHE A 76 -2.63 -1.46 -18.94
C PHE A 76 -2.88 -1.66 -17.45
N PHE A 77 -1.97 -2.35 -16.76
CA PHE A 77 -2.05 -2.60 -15.33
C PHE A 77 -1.44 -1.49 -14.47
N SER A 78 -0.91 -0.43 -15.09
CA SER A 78 -0.24 0.68 -14.39
C SER A 78 0.91 0.22 -13.49
N VAL A 79 1.72 -0.72 -14.00
CA VAL A 79 2.94 -1.25 -13.36
C VAL A 79 4.16 -1.03 -14.26
N ASP A 80 5.36 -1.08 -13.69
CA ASP A 80 6.58 -1.08 -14.49
C ASP A 80 6.85 -2.46 -15.11
N VAL A 81 7.50 -2.49 -16.27
CA VAL A 81 7.97 -3.75 -16.88
C VAL A 81 8.86 -4.52 -15.91
N GLY A 82 9.72 -3.80 -15.17
CA GLY A 82 10.59 -4.37 -14.14
C GLY A 82 9.82 -5.16 -13.09
N TYR A 83 8.63 -4.70 -12.69
CA TYR A 83 7.76 -5.49 -11.81
C TYR A 83 7.32 -6.77 -12.52
N LEU A 84 6.81 -6.71 -13.75
CA LEU A 84 6.36 -7.93 -14.43
C LEU A 84 7.48 -8.98 -14.58
N ILE A 85 8.72 -8.57 -14.82
CA ILE A 85 9.83 -9.52 -15.04
C ILE A 85 10.71 -9.81 -13.81
N GLY A 86 10.40 -9.26 -12.63
CA GLY A 86 11.15 -9.55 -11.40
C GLY A 86 12.40 -8.70 -11.17
N GLU A 87 12.52 -7.53 -11.80
CA GLU A 87 13.61 -6.58 -11.54
C GLU A 87 13.35 -5.68 -10.32
N THR A 88 12.08 -5.55 -9.92
CA THR A 88 11.65 -4.86 -8.69
C THR A 88 10.49 -5.63 -8.06
N ASP A 89 10.42 -5.70 -6.74
CA ASP A 89 9.31 -6.34 -6.02
C ASP A 89 8.10 -5.40 -5.84
N GLU A 90 8.30 -4.11 -6.05
CA GLU A 90 7.25 -3.11 -6.00
C GLU A 90 6.66 -2.87 -7.38
N ILE A 91 5.41 -2.39 -7.43
CA ILE A 91 4.69 -2.14 -8.69
C ILE A 91 5.39 -1.15 -9.64
N SER A 92 6.33 -0.35 -9.11
CA SER A 92 7.21 0.52 -9.90
C SER A 92 8.52 0.79 -9.15
N PHE A 93 9.58 1.12 -9.90
CA PHE A 93 10.87 1.55 -9.32
C PHE A 93 10.74 2.84 -8.49
N SER A 94 9.73 3.68 -8.78
CA SER A 94 9.45 4.87 -7.98
C SER A 94 8.94 4.52 -6.59
N VAL A 95 8.08 3.50 -6.49
CA VAL A 95 7.60 2.98 -5.20
C VAL A 95 8.75 2.33 -4.45
N GLU A 96 9.56 1.50 -5.11
CA GLU A 96 10.74 0.89 -4.48
C GLU A 96 11.71 1.93 -3.90
N LYS A 97 12.00 2.99 -4.68
CA LYS A 97 12.84 4.08 -4.21
C LYS A 97 12.22 4.83 -3.02
N ALA A 98 10.90 5.04 -3.03
CA ALA A 98 10.21 5.66 -1.90
C ALA A 98 10.21 4.77 -0.65
N CYS A 99 9.99 3.46 -0.80
CA CYS A 99 10.11 2.47 0.28
C CYS A 99 11.51 2.51 0.90
N SER A 100 12.56 2.46 0.07
CA SER A 100 13.95 2.51 0.51
C SER A 100 14.30 3.82 1.20
N TYR A 101 13.87 4.96 0.66
CA TYR A 101 14.15 6.29 1.23
C TYR A 101 13.44 6.52 2.57
N MET A 102 12.19 6.05 2.70
CA MET A 102 11.36 6.28 3.88
C MET A 102 11.48 5.19 4.95
N GLY A 103 12.02 4.02 4.61
CA GLY A 103 11.98 2.83 5.47
C GLY A 103 10.59 2.21 5.63
N LEU A 104 9.67 2.50 4.71
CA LEU A 104 8.29 2.00 4.71
C LEU A 104 8.11 0.89 3.68
N ASN A 105 7.10 0.03 3.86
CA ASN A 105 6.73 -0.98 2.86
C ASN A 105 5.84 -0.38 1.75
N GLY A 106 5.71 -1.11 0.63
CA GLY A 106 4.93 -0.67 -0.54
C GLY A 106 3.48 -0.32 -0.23
N GLU A 107 2.81 -1.07 0.64
CA GLU A 107 1.42 -0.81 1.02
C GLU A 107 1.26 0.51 1.77
N ALA A 108 2.19 0.84 2.68
CA ALA A 108 2.20 2.13 3.35
C ALA A 108 2.47 3.28 2.37
N ILE A 109 3.41 3.13 1.44
CA ILE A 109 3.70 4.14 0.40
C ILE A 109 2.49 4.33 -0.52
N LYS A 110 1.80 3.26 -0.93
CA LYS A 110 0.58 3.32 -1.73
C LYS A 110 -0.52 4.06 -0.98
N ALA A 111 -0.76 3.76 0.29
CA ALA A 111 -1.76 4.46 1.11
C ALA A 111 -1.45 5.97 1.23
N ILE A 112 -0.18 6.35 1.45
CA ILE A 112 0.24 7.76 1.45
C ILE A 112 0.00 8.40 0.07
N ARG A 113 0.31 7.68 -1.01
CA ARG A 113 0.09 8.15 -2.38
C ARG A 113 -1.39 8.32 -2.69
N GLU A 114 -2.28 7.49 -2.16
CA GLU A 114 -3.73 7.65 -2.31
C GLU A 114 -4.28 8.86 -1.55
N VAL A 115 -3.69 9.23 -0.41
CA VAL A 115 -4.08 10.46 0.28
C VAL A 115 -3.56 11.70 -0.47
N THR A 116 -2.36 11.62 -1.03
CA THR A 116 -1.67 12.78 -1.61
C THR A 116 -1.96 13.00 -3.10
N HIS A 117 -2.13 11.94 -3.90
CA HIS A 117 -2.31 11.95 -5.37
C HIS A 117 -1.51 13.06 -6.08
N PRO A 118 -0.24 12.82 -6.48
CA PRO A 118 0.57 13.83 -7.15
C PRO A 118 -0.13 14.36 -8.43
N GLU A 119 0.13 15.62 -8.77
CA GLU A 119 -0.66 16.41 -9.72
C GLU A 119 -0.76 15.77 -11.11
N ASN A 120 -1.88 15.09 -11.38
CA ASN A 120 -2.41 14.83 -12.70
C ASN A 120 -3.88 15.27 -12.67
N GLU A 121 -4.15 16.40 -13.34
CA GLU A 121 -5.44 17.05 -13.58
C GLU A 121 -6.70 16.36 -12.99
N ALA A 122 -7.14 16.76 -11.79
CA ALA A 122 -8.57 16.83 -11.40
C ALA A 122 -8.77 17.08 -9.88
N SER A 123 -9.68 18.03 -9.59
CA SER A 123 -10.37 18.31 -8.31
C SER A 123 -9.64 19.17 -7.26
N TYR A 124 -10.20 20.38 -7.03
CA TYR A 124 -9.93 21.27 -5.89
C TYR A 124 -9.86 20.54 -4.54
N MET A 125 -10.69 19.50 -4.35
CA MET A 125 -10.72 18.70 -3.12
C MET A 125 -9.39 17.98 -2.85
N ARG A 126 -8.69 17.54 -3.90
CA ARG A 126 -7.41 16.82 -3.74
C ARG A 126 -6.28 17.73 -3.28
N LYS A 127 -6.32 19.01 -3.65
CA LYS A 127 -5.37 20.01 -3.14
C LYS A 127 -5.54 20.20 -1.62
N HIS A 128 -6.77 20.32 -1.13
CA HIS A 128 -7.01 20.44 0.31
C HIS A 128 -6.66 19.19 1.09
N MET A 129 -6.85 17.99 0.52
CA MET A 129 -6.38 16.76 1.16
C MET A 129 -4.86 16.78 1.36
N ARG A 130 -4.09 17.18 0.34
CA ARG A 130 -2.63 17.36 0.48
C ARG A 130 -2.27 18.40 1.54
N GLU A 131 -2.94 19.55 1.52
CA GLU A 131 -2.68 20.62 2.49
C GLU A 131 -2.94 20.15 3.92
N SER A 132 -4.07 19.49 4.18
CA SER A 132 -4.40 18.93 5.49
C SER A 132 -3.42 17.84 5.93
N PHE A 133 -3.02 16.96 5.01
CA PHE A 133 -2.07 15.89 5.31
C PHE A 133 -0.66 16.43 5.59
N ASN A 134 -0.19 17.39 4.78
CA ASN A 134 1.08 18.07 5.01
C ASN A 134 1.10 18.81 6.35
N LYS A 135 0.01 19.51 6.70
CA LYS A 135 -0.13 20.17 8.00
C LYS A 135 -0.03 19.16 9.14
N PHE A 136 -0.75 18.05 9.05
CA PHE A 136 -0.72 17.00 10.08
C PHE A 136 0.68 16.41 10.28
N LEU A 137 1.37 16.02 9.21
CA LEU A 137 2.70 15.42 9.31
C LEU A 137 3.81 16.40 9.69
N SER A 138 3.59 17.70 9.45
CA SER A 138 4.58 18.76 9.75
C SER A 138 4.30 19.50 11.05
N ALA A 139 3.26 19.12 11.79
CA ALA A 139 2.92 19.71 13.07
C ALA A 139 3.99 19.39 14.13
N GLU A 140 4.22 20.32 15.05
CA GLU A 140 5.20 20.15 16.13
C GLU A 140 4.78 19.02 17.08
N GLY A 141 3.48 18.80 17.27
CA GLY A 141 2.93 17.71 18.09
C GLY A 141 2.93 16.34 17.41
N PHE A 142 3.20 16.24 16.11
CA PHE A 142 3.15 14.97 15.37
C PHE A 142 4.13 13.91 15.90
N PRO A 143 5.41 14.23 16.21
CA PRO A 143 6.33 13.28 16.83
C PRO A 143 5.81 12.71 18.15
N ASN A 144 5.26 13.55 19.05
CA ASN A 144 4.72 13.08 20.32
C ASN A 144 3.50 12.16 20.12
N PHE A 145 2.61 12.48 19.19
CA PHE A 145 1.51 11.59 18.81
C PHE A 145 2.04 10.23 18.34
N PHE A 146 3.05 10.23 17.47
CA PHE A 146 3.63 8.99 16.95
C PHE A 146 4.36 8.18 18.03
N ASP A 147 5.04 8.83 18.97
CA ASP A 147 5.67 8.17 20.12
C ASP A 147 4.63 7.45 20.98
N ARG A 148 3.47 8.07 21.27
CA ARG A 148 2.39 7.39 22.01
C ARG A 148 1.75 6.25 21.23
N LEU A 149 1.68 6.37 19.90
CA LEU A 149 1.23 5.28 19.05
C LEU A 149 2.21 4.10 19.11
N HIS A 150 3.51 4.39 19.14
CA HIS A 150 4.55 3.39 19.31
C HIS A 150 4.50 2.73 20.70
N ASP A 151 4.31 3.49 21.78
CA ASP A 151 4.14 2.97 23.15
C ASP A 151 2.97 1.98 23.24
N LEU A 152 1.86 2.29 22.58
CA LEU A 152 0.71 1.38 22.49
C LEU A 152 1.05 0.12 21.71
N HIS A 153 1.79 0.24 20.60
CA HIS A 153 2.26 -0.92 19.83
C HIS A 153 3.13 -1.83 20.70
N LEU A 154 4.14 -1.27 21.38
CA LEU A 154 5.01 -2.01 22.30
C LEU A 154 4.19 -2.71 23.39
N THR A 155 3.25 -2.01 24.02
CA THR A 155 2.37 -2.57 25.05
C THR A 155 1.56 -3.77 24.55
N SER A 156 1.19 -3.81 23.26
CA SER A 156 0.43 -4.92 22.68
C SER A 156 1.28 -6.16 22.35
N ILE A 157 2.59 -6.00 22.15
CA ILE A 157 3.49 -7.11 21.78
C ILE A 157 4.37 -7.60 22.93
N LEU A 158 4.62 -6.77 23.95
CA LEU A 158 5.44 -7.13 25.11
C LEU A 158 4.97 -8.42 25.82
N PRO A 159 3.66 -8.64 26.05
CA PRO A 159 3.17 -9.88 26.66
C PRO A 159 3.55 -11.15 25.89
N ASN A 160 3.71 -11.04 24.57
CA ASN A 160 4.03 -12.17 23.69
C ASN A 160 5.53 -12.46 23.60
N ARG A 161 6.38 -11.59 24.15
CA ARG A 161 7.85 -11.71 24.11
C ARG A 161 8.45 -12.26 25.39
N GLU A 162 7.72 -12.18 26.50
CA GLU A 162 8.17 -12.66 27.80
C GLU A 162 7.60 -14.06 28.04
N ASN A 163 8.47 -15.08 28.10
CA ASN A 163 8.09 -16.42 28.58
C ASN A 163 7.92 -16.34 30.10
N HIS A 164 6.72 -16.00 30.57
CA HIS A 164 6.41 -15.98 31.99
C HIS A 164 5.95 -17.36 32.47
N GLY A 165 6.67 -17.91 33.45
CA GLY A 165 6.16 -18.97 34.31
C GLY A 165 5.51 -18.35 35.54
N PHE A 166 4.28 -18.75 35.84
CA PHE A 166 3.56 -18.28 37.03
C PHE A 166 3.62 -19.36 38.11
N ASP A 167 4.10 -19.00 39.30
CA ASP A 167 4.16 -19.92 40.45
C ASP A 167 2.78 -20.14 41.11
N THR A 168 1.85 -19.19 40.93
CA THR A 168 0.49 -19.23 41.48
C THR A 168 -0.52 -18.62 40.51
N GLN A 169 -1.80 -19.00 40.67
CA GLN A 169 -2.89 -18.42 39.90
C GLN A 169 -3.11 -16.92 40.23
N ASP A 170 -2.84 -16.51 41.47
CA ASP A 170 -2.96 -15.10 41.87
C ASP A 170 -1.92 -14.22 41.17
N SER A 171 -0.67 -14.69 41.00
CA SER A 171 0.36 -13.93 40.29
C SER A 171 0.09 -13.84 38.79
N GLU A 172 -0.55 -14.85 38.20
CA GLU A 172 -1.07 -14.81 36.84
C GLU A 172 -2.17 -13.76 36.69
N ILE A 173 -3.14 -13.73 37.61
CA ILE A 173 -4.24 -12.75 37.59
C ILE A 173 -3.72 -11.32 37.77
N GLU A 174 -2.78 -11.09 38.69
CA GLU A 174 -2.16 -9.78 38.89
C GLU A 174 -1.39 -9.31 37.66
N TYR A 175 -0.65 -10.21 37.01
CA TYR A 175 0.05 -9.92 35.77
C TYR A 175 -0.92 -9.51 34.64
N ILE A 176 -1.98 -10.29 34.41
CA ILE A 176 -3.00 -9.99 33.39
C ILE A 176 -3.65 -8.63 33.66
N ARG A 177 -4.06 -8.35 34.90
CA ARG A 177 -4.63 -7.05 35.29
C ARG A 177 -3.64 -5.91 35.08
N GLY A 178 -2.36 -6.13 35.36
CA GLY A 178 -1.29 -5.18 35.10
C GLY A 178 -1.16 -4.85 33.61
N LEU A 179 -1.23 -5.85 32.73
CA LEU A 179 -1.21 -5.66 31.29
C LEU A 179 -2.43 -4.88 30.78
N GLU A 180 -3.63 -5.23 31.25
CA GLU A 180 -4.86 -4.51 30.91
C GLU A 180 -4.77 -3.03 31.33
N TYR A 181 -4.25 -2.78 32.52
CA TYR A 181 -4.07 -1.42 33.04
C TYR A 181 -3.07 -0.61 32.20
N LYS A 182 -1.90 -1.20 31.87
CA LYS A 182 -0.93 -0.57 30.95
C LYS A 182 -1.54 -0.27 29.59
N GLY A 183 -2.31 -1.20 29.04
CA GLY A 183 -3.02 -1.00 27.77
C GLY A 183 -4.07 0.12 27.82
N LYS A 184 -4.74 0.31 28.96
CA LYS A 184 -5.68 1.44 29.16
C LYS A 184 -4.94 2.77 29.21
N ILE A 185 -3.83 2.84 29.95
CA ILE A 185 -3.01 4.06 30.04
C ILE A 185 -2.48 4.45 28.65
N ALA A 186 -1.84 3.53 27.93
CA ALA A 186 -1.26 3.84 26.62
C ALA A 186 -2.31 4.34 25.61
N ARG A 187 -3.54 3.80 25.65
CA ARG A 187 -4.65 4.29 24.82
C ARG A 187 -5.12 5.69 25.22
N TYR A 188 -5.15 5.98 26.52
CA TYR A 188 -5.51 7.29 27.04
C TYR A 188 -4.47 8.34 26.61
N GLU A 189 -3.19 8.05 26.80
CA GLU A 189 -2.08 8.94 26.43
C GLU A 189 -2.03 9.19 24.91
N LEU A 190 -2.26 8.15 24.09
CA LEU A 190 -2.40 8.29 22.64
C LEU A 190 -3.59 9.20 22.26
N ASN A 191 -4.73 9.04 22.93
CA ASN A 191 -5.89 9.88 22.68
C ASN A 191 -5.62 11.34 23.04
N GLU A 192 -5.01 11.58 24.20
CA GLU A 192 -4.62 12.93 24.63
C GLU A 192 -3.65 13.56 23.63
N ALA A 193 -2.62 12.84 23.18
CA ALA A 193 -1.68 13.33 22.17
C ALA A 193 -2.37 13.67 20.84
N LEU A 194 -3.35 12.86 20.40
CA LEU A 194 -4.15 13.17 19.21
C LEU A 194 -4.99 14.43 19.39
N VAL A 195 -5.63 14.61 20.55
CA VAL A 195 -6.44 15.80 20.85
C VAL A 195 -5.56 17.05 20.86
N LEU A 196 -4.38 17.00 21.49
CA LEU A 196 -3.42 18.10 21.49
C LEU A 196 -2.96 18.46 20.07
N LEU A 197 -2.64 17.46 19.26
CA LEU A 197 -2.27 17.64 17.85
C LEU A 197 -3.41 18.27 17.03
N ILE A 198 -4.65 17.84 17.22
CA ILE A 198 -5.81 18.44 16.54
C ILE A 198 -5.99 19.90 16.96
N ASN A 199 -5.84 20.21 18.25
CA ASN A 199 -5.97 21.56 18.78
C ASN A 199 -4.86 22.49 18.24
N GLU A 200 -3.64 21.96 18.05
CA GLU A 200 -2.55 22.67 17.38
C GLU A 200 -2.91 23.02 15.93
N LEU A 201 -3.44 22.03 15.19
CA LEU A 201 -3.78 22.17 13.77
C LEU A 201 -4.98 23.10 13.54
N TYR A 202 -5.95 23.09 14.44
CA TYR A 202 -7.23 23.78 14.32
C TYR A 202 -7.62 24.49 15.63
N PRO A 203 -6.91 25.56 16.01
CA PRO A 203 -7.09 26.22 17.32
C PRO A 203 -8.42 26.98 17.45
N ASN A 204 -9.06 27.32 16.33
CA ASN A 204 -10.28 28.12 16.32
C ASN A 204 -11.51 27.23 16.04
N GLN A 205 -12.54 27.35 16.87
CA GLN A 205 -13.86 26.80 16.54
C GLN A 205 -14.47 27.55 15.34
N PRO A 206 -15.24 26.89 14.47
CA PRO A 206 -15.93 27.56 13.37
C PRO A 206 -16.84 28.68 13.90
N GLN A 207 -16.52 29.93 13.60
CA GLN A 207 -17.38 31.05 13.97
C GLN A 207 -18.56 31.11 13.01
N VAL A 208 -19.76 30.74 13.47
CA VAL A 208 -21.00 30.97 12.73
C VAL A 208 -21.38 32.45 12.91
N VAL A 209 -21.15 33.26 11.88
CA VAL A 209 -21.64 34.64 11.84
C VAL A 209 -23.14 34.61 11.57
N VAL A 210 -23.94 34.50 12.64
CA VAL A 210 -25.40 34.64 12.55
C VAL A 210 -25.70 36.14 12.40
N SER A 211 -25.97 36.58 11.17
CA SER A 211 -26.55 37.91 10.93
C SER A 211 -28.06 37.80 11.08
N ILE A 212 -28.57 38.17 12.26
CA ILE A 212 -30.01 38.39 12.44
C ILE A 212 -30.32 39.73 11.75
N LYS A 213 -31.10 39.71 10.67
CA LYS A 213 -31.68 40.95 10.13
C LYS A 213 -32.66 41.49 11.16
N SER A 214 -32.36 42.66 11.73
CA SER A 214 -33.31 43.45 12.49
C SER A 214 -34.39 43.97 11.53
N GLU A 215 -35.66 43.65 11.81
CA GLU A 215 -36.85 44.23 11.16
C GLU A 215 -36.99 45.72 11.47
#